data_AF-A0A535DLX0-F1
#
_entry.id   AF-A0A535DLX0-F1
#
_cell.length_a   1.000
_cell.length_b   1.000
_cell.length_c   1.000
_cell.angle_alpha   90.00
_cell.angle_beta   90.00
_cell.angle_gamma   90.00
#
_symmetry.space_group_name_H-M   'P 1'
#
loop_
_entity.id
_entity.type
_entity.pdbx_description
1 polymer ?
#
loop_
_entity_poly.entity_id
_entity_poly.type
_entity_poly.pdbx_seq_one_letter_code
_entity_poly.pdbx_strand_id
1 'polypeptide(L)'
;MAIDNARLFEDREEVILASLEALANTVDARDPYTAGHSVRVTEYSLMIARQMKYSPKDQNAWVRLERGCRLHDIGKVGVPDAVLQKTGKLTNEEFAKMREHTTVGFNILSGLKMLTDELVIVRSHHERYDGKGYPDRKKGDDLPMFAWIVSAADAIDAMTSDRPYRRGMSLDVAIQQVREGAGTHFHPDVAEAVLDATHNGTLTLIPQESLYRDAPAIGAFENPVSSD
;
A
#
# COMPACT_ATOMS: atom_id res chain seq x y z
N MET A 1 -9.63 -39.72 4.13
CA MET A 1 -10.47 -39.16 3.04
C MET A 1 -10.91 -37.72 3.31
N ALA A 2 -11.68 -37.39 4.36
CA ALA A 2 -12.09 -35.99 4.60
C ALA A 2 -10.93 -35.07 5.05
N ILE A 3 -10.04 -35.58 5.92
CA ILE A 3 -8.84 -34.86 6.37
C ILE A 3 -7.84 -34.66 5.22
N ASP A 4 -7.66 -35.68 4.38
CA ASP A 4 -6.77 -35.58 3.21
C ASP A 4 -7.26 -34.53 2.21
N ASN A 5 -8.58 -34.44 2.00
CA ASN A 5 -9.17 -33.42 1.13
C ASN A 5 -8.99 -32.00 1.70
N ALA A 6 -9.20 -31.79 3.00
CA ALA A 6 -8.99 -30.47 3.63
C ALA A 6 -7.54 -29.99 3.49
N ARG A 7 -6.58 -30.89 3.74
CA ARG A 7 -5.16 -30.62 3.54
C ARG A 7 -4.83 -30.33 2.07
N LEU A 8 -5.37 -31.11 1.13
CA LEU A 8 -5.23 -30.85 -0.31
C LEU A 8 -5.79 -29.49 -0.73
N PHE A 9 -6.86 -29.00 -0.09
CA PHE A 9 -7.39 -27.66 -0.33
C PHE A 9 -6.46 -26.58 0.21
N GLU A 10 -5.94 -26.74 1.44
CA GLU A 10 -4.98 -25.81 2.04
C GLU A 10 -3.69 -25.72 1.21
N ASP A 11 -3.10 -26.86 0.83
CA ASP A 11 -1.90 -26.92 -0.01
C ASP A 11 -2.13 -26.21 -1.36
N ARG A 12 -3.33 -26.36 -1.94
CA ARG A 12 -3.68 -25.68 -3.20
C ARG A 12 -3.81 -24.17 -3.03
N GLU A 13 -4.44 -23.72 -1.95
CA GLU A 13 -4.55 -22.29 -1.63
C GLU A 13 -3.17 -21.68 -1.43
N GLU A 14 -2.27 -22.36 -0.73
CA GLU A 14 -0.88 -21.92 -0.52
C GLU A 14 -0.14 -21.75 -1.85
N VAL A 15 -0.24 -22.73 -2.76
CA VAL A 15 0.39 -22.64 -4.09
C VAL A 15 -0.18 -21.49 -4.92
N ILE A 16 -1.49 -21.25 -4.86
CA ILE A 16 -2.13 -20.12 -5.56
C ILE A 16 -1.59 -18.80 -5.01
N LEU A 17 -1.51 -18.65 -3.69
CA LEU A 17 -1.04 -17.42 -3.06
C LEU A 17 0.44 -17.15 -3.37
N ALA A 18 1.30 -18.16 -3.25
CA ALA A 18 2.70 -18.05 -3.63
C ALA A 18 2.85 -17.63 -5.11
N SER A 19 1.98 -18.12 -5.99
CA SER A 19 1.96 -17.74 -7.41
C SER A 19 1.52 -16.27 -7.60
N LEU A 20 0.52 -15.80 -6.85
CA LEU A 20 0.09 -14.40 -6.88
C LEU A 20 1.18 -13.46 -6.34
N GLU A 21 1.86 -13.84 -5.26
CA GLU A 21 2.98 -13.09 -4.71
C GLU A 21 4.15 -13.02 -5.70
N ALA A 22 4.46 -14.11 -6.41
CA ALA A 22 5.47 -14.08 -7.47
C ALA A 22 5.11 -13.10 -8.61
N LEU A 23 3.83 -13.02 -8.97
CA LEU A 23 3.33 -12.05 -9.95
C LEU A 23 3.41 -10.62 -9.42
N ALA A 24 3.01 -10.37 -8.17
CA ALA A 24 3.13 -9.06 -7.52
C ALA A 24 4.60 -8.62 -7.46
N ASN A 25 5.52 -9.50 -7.08
CA ASN A 25 6.95 -9.24 -7.09
C ASN A 25 7.48 -8.90 -8.50
N THR A 26 6.92 -9.52 -9.54
CA THR A 26 7.28 -9.21 -10.94
C THR A 26 6.81 -7.80 -11.33
N VAL A 27 5.63 -7.41 -10.87
CA VAL A 27 5.09 -6.05 -11.08
C VAL A 27 5.94 -5.02 -10.34
N ASP A 28 6.28 -5.28 -9.07
CA ASP A 28 7.21 -4.45 -8.27
C ASP A 28 8.58 -4.34 -8.95
N ALA A 29 9.08 -5.41 -9.59
CA ALA A 29 10.36 -5.36 -10.31
C ALA A 29 10.29 -4.61 -11.65
N ARG A 30 9.10 -4.49 -12.27
CA ARG A 30 8.90 -3.69 -13.49
C ARG A 30 8.94 -2.17 -13.20
N ASP A 31 8.73 -1.82 -11.93
CA ASP A 31 8.81 -0.48 -11.38
C ASP A 31 10.12 -0.35 -10.57
N PRO A 32 11.23 0.11 -11.19
CA PRO A 32 12.56 0.05 -10.57
C PRO A 32 12.69 0.81 -9.24
N TYR A 33 11.77 1.74 -8.95
CA TYR A 33 11.80 2.52 -7.70
C TYR A 33 10.96 1.92 -6.58
N THR A 34 10.04 0.98 -6.87
CA THR A 34 9.25 0.28 -5.86
C THR A 34 9.80 -1.12 -5.53
N ALA A 35 11.05 -1.42 -5.88
CA ALA A 35 11.66 -2.68 -5.46
C ALA A 35 11.57 -2.86 -3.92
N GLY A 36 10.91 -3.95 -3.50
CA GLY A 36 10.64 -4.23 -2.09
C GLY A 36 9.58 -3.34 -1.42
N HIS A 37 8.86 -2.51 -2.17
CA HIS A 37 7.79 -1.64 -1.67
C HIS A 37 6.68 -2.43 -1.00
N SER A 38 6.13 -3.44 -1.67
CA SER A 38 5.06 -4.27 -1.09
C SER A 38 5.49 -4.94 0.21
N VAL A 39 6.79 -5.26 0.35
CA VAL A 39 7.37 -5.78 1.60
C VAL A 39 7.35 -4.73 2.70
N ARG A 40 7.85 -3.52 2.42
CA ARG A 40 7.90 -2.45 3.43
C ARG A 40 6.51 -1.99 3.85
N VAL A 41 5.58 -1.86 2.90
CA VAL A 41 4.16 -1.56 3.19
C VAL A 41 3.54 -2.62 4.08
N THR A 42 3.85 -3.90 3.83
CA THR A 42 3.41 -5.00 4.71
C THR A 42 3.93 -4.81 6.13
N GLU A 43 5.22 -4.60 6.30
CA GLU A 43 5.83 -4.44 7.64
C GLU A 43 5.30 -3.21 8.38
N TYR A 44 5.18 -2.06 7.71
CA TYR A 44 4.58 -0.86 8.30
C TYR A 44 3.11 -1.09 8.69
N SER A 45 2.33 -1.76 7.84
CA SER A 45 0.94 -2.11 8.15
C SER A 45 0.85 -2.98 9.40
N LEU A 46 1.75 -3.96 9.56
CA LEU A 46 1.81 -4.81 10.73
C LEU A 46 2.26 -4.05 11.98
N MET A 47 3.22 -3.13 11.90
CA MET A 47 3.61 -2.27 13.02
C MET A 47 2.44 -1.41 13.50
N ILE A 48 1.73 -0.76 12.57
CA ILE A 48 0.56 0.07 12.86
C ILE A 48 -0.57 -0.78 13.46
N ALA A 49 -0.89 -1.92 12.84
CA ALA A 49 -1.92 -2.84 13.33
C ALA A 49 -1.62 -3.35 14.75
N ARG A 50 -0.35 -3.61 15.09
CA ARG A 50 0.08 -4.02 16.44
C ARG A 50 -0.16 -2.90 17.45
N GLN A 51 0.22 -1.67 17.11
CA GLN A 51 -0.01 -0.50 17.96
C GLN A 51 -1.51 -0.29 18.24
N MET A 52 -2.35 -0.48 17.21
CA MET A 52 -3.81 -0.38 17.33
C MET A 52 -4.45 -1.55 18.07
N LYS A 53 -3.71 -2.62 18.36
CA LYS A 53 -4.25 -3.91 18.83
C LYS A 53 -5.36 -4.42 17.90
N TYR A 54 -5.17 -4.25 16.59
CA TYR A 54 -6.12 -4.67 15.57
C TYR A 54 -6.36 -6.19 15.66
N SER A 55 -7.63 -6.59 15.78
CA SER A 55 -8.09 -7.98 15.74
C SER A 55 -7.17 -8.96 16.52
N PRO A 56 -6.95 -8.74 17.84
CA PRO A 56 -5.83 -9.34 18.57
C PRO A 56 -5.98 -10.85 18.80
N LYS A 57 -7.16 -11.41 18.50
CA LYS A 57 -7.48 -12.84 18.63
C LYS A 57 -7.83 -13.51 17.30
N ASP A 58 -7.86 -12.76 16.20
CA ASP A 58 -8.25 -13.26 14.89
C ASP A 58 -7.02 -13.30 13.98
N GLN A 59 -6.29 -14.42 14.01
CA GLN A 59 -5.10 -14.61 13.17
C GLN A 59 -5.43 -14.53 11.67
N ASN A 60 -6.64 -14.91 11.25
CA ASN A 60 -7.03 -14.84 9.84
C ASN A 60 -7.16 -13.40 9.36
N ALA A 61 -7.56 -12.45 10.23
CA ALA A 61 -7.52 -11.03 9.89
C ALA A 61 -6.10 -10.52 9.63
N TRP A 62 -5.09 -11.02 10.35
CA TRP A 62 -3.69 -10.67 10.15
C TRP A 62 -3.13 -11.25 8.85
N VAL A 63 -3.46 -12.51 8.57
CA VAL A 63 -3.09 -13.17 7.30
C VAL A 63 -3.69 -12.43 6.11
N ARG A 64 -4.96 -12.02 6.18
CA ARG A 64 -5.60 -11.24 5.11
C ARG A 64 -5.03 -9.83 4.97
N LEU A 65 -4.69 -9.17 6.08
CA LEU A 65 -3.99 -7.87 6.04
C LEU A 65 -2.64 -8.00 5.33
N GLU A 66 -1.83 -8.98 5.71
CA GLU A 66 -0.53 -9.25 5.10
C GLU A 66 -0.65 -9.54 3.60
N ARG A 67 -1.52 -10.48 3.21
CA ARG A 67 -1.77 -10.81 1.81
C ARG A 67 -2.26 -9.60 1.00
N GLY A 68 -3.17 -8.82 1.57
CA GLY A 68 -3.66 -7.59 0.94
C GLY A 68 -2.54 -6.59 0.69
N CYS A 69 -1.62 -6.41 1.64
CA CYS A 69 -0.45 -5.55 1.47
C CYS A 69 0.47 -6.06 0.36
N ARG A 70 0.70 -7.37 0.27
CA ARG A 70 1.55 -7.95 -0.79
C ARG A 70 0.95 -7.80 -2.19
N LEU A 71 -0.37 -7.75 -2.28
CA LEU A 71 -1.10 -7.76 -3.55
C LEU A 71 -1.61 -6.38 -3.97
N HIS A 72 -1.54 -5.36 -3.11
CA HIS A 72 -2.26 -4.09 -3.29
C HIS A 72 -2.00 -3.44 -4.66
N ASP A 73 -0.76 -3.56 -5.14
CA ASP A 73 -0.27 -2.94 -6.37
C ASP A 73 -0.25 -3.86 -7.60
N ILE A 74 -0.74 -5.10 -7.50
CA ILE A 74 -0.68 -6.08 -8.61
C ILE A 74 -1.31 -5.57 -9.91
N GLY A 75 -2.29 -4.66 -9.79
CA GLY A 75 -2.96 -4.05 -10.93
C GLY A 75 -2.08 -3.11 -11.76
N LYS A 76 -0.89 -2.73 -11.26
CA LYS A 76 0.10 -1.96 -12.03
C LYS A 76 0.53 -2.72 -13.28
N VAL A 77 0.30 -4.04 -13.36
CA VAL A 77 0.46 -4.81 -14.60
C VAL A 77 -0.22 -4.16 -15.81
N GLY A 78 -1.36 -3.49 -15.62
CA GLY A 78 -2.10 -2.79 -16.68
C GLY A 78 -1.66 -1.36 -16.97
N VAL A 79 -0.72 -0.79 -16.20
CA VAL A 79 -0.20 0.57 -16.41
C VAL A 79 0.88 0.56 -17.50
N PRO A 80 0.81 1.42 -18.53
CA PRO A 80 1.85 1.46 -19.57
C PRO A 80 3.23 1.82 -19.01
N ASP A 81 4.30 1.22 -19.55
CA ASP A 81 5.68 1.46 -19.08
C ASP A 81 6.08 2.94 -19.17
N ALA A 82 5.63 3.66 -20.20
CA ALA A 82 5.89 5.09 -20.35
C ALA A 82 5.30 5.95 -19.20
N VAL A 83 4.24 5.46 -18.53
CA VAL A 83 3.65 6.08 -17.34
C VAL A 83 4.33 5.56 -16.08
N LEU A 84 4.46 4.24 -15.95
CA LEU A 84 5.01 3.58 -14.76
C LEU A 84 6.46 3.98 -14.49
N GLN A 85 7.29 4.10 -15.53
CA GLN A 85 8.72 4.36 -15.42
C GLN A 85 9.08 5.85 -15.64
N LYS A 86 8.10 6.74 -15.67
CA LYS A 86 8.34 8.16 -15.91
C LYS A 86 9.18 8.76 -14.77
N THR A 87 10.29 9.40 -15.13
CA THR A 87 11.22 10.00 -14.16
C THR A 87 10.85 11.42 -13.73
N GLY A 88 9.79 11.99 -14.31
CA GLY A 88 9.29 13.32 -14.00
C GLY A 88 7.83 13.31 -13.55
N LYS A 89 7.26 14.51 -13.44
CA LYS A 89 5.84 14.70 -13.17
C LYS A 89 4.98 14.01 -14.25
N LEU A 90 4.02 13.19 -13.83
CA LEU A 90 2.94 12.67 -14.65
C LEU A 90 2.03 13.82 -15.14
N THR A 91 1.34 13.69 -16.26
CA THR A 91 0.23 14.58 -16.62
C THR A 91 -1.06 14.11 -15.95
N ASN A 92 -2.14 14.89 -16.02
CA ASN A 92 -3.45 14.47 -15.49
C ASN A 92 -3.93 13.17 -16.15
N GLU A 93 -3.65 13.00 -17.45
CA GLU A 93 -4.01 11.81 -18.21
C GLU A 93 -3.18 10.58 -17.82
N GLU A 94 -1.87 10.77 -17.67
CA GLU A 94 -0.96 9.72 -17.20
C GLU A 94 -1.28 9.31 -15.75
N PHE A 95 -1.62 10.27 -14.89
CA PHE A 95 -2.05 9.98 -13.53
C PHE A 95 -3.39 9.26 -13.51
N ALA A 96 -4.33 9.59 -14.38
CA ALA A 96 -5.57 8.83 -14.53
C ALA A 96 -5.28 7.35 -14.90
N LYS A 97 -4.31 7.10 -15.79
CA LYS A 97 -3.84 5.75 -16.12
C LYS A 97 -3.17 5.05 -14.94
N MET A 98 -2.37 5.76 -14.16
CA MET A 98 -1.78 5.21 -12.93
C MET A 98 -2.86 4.76 -11.95
N ARG A 99 -3.90 5.58 -11.71
CA ARG A 99 -4.99 5.29 -10.77
C ARG A 99 -5.80 4.04 -11.12
N GLU A 100 -5.83 3.65 -12.40
CA GLU A 100 -6.55 2.46 -12.85
C GLU A 100 -6.04 1.16 -12.21
N HIS A 101 -4.80 1.12 -11.70
CA HIS A 101 -4.21 -0.08 -11.09
C HIS A 101 -5.09 -0.65 -9.95
N THR A 102 -5.71 0.21 -9.14
CA THR A 102 -6.64 -0.22 -8.07
C THR A 102 -7.79 -1.07 -8.62
N THR A 103 -8.43 -0.60 -9.69
CA THR A 103 -9.56 -1.28 -10.33
C THR A 103 -9.12 -2.49 -11.15
N VAL A 104 -7.98 -2.40 -11.83
CA VAL A 104 -7.39 -3.52 -12.60
C VAL A 104 -7.01 -4.66 -11.66
N GLY A 105 -6.33 -4.36 -10.55
CA GLY A 105 -5.94 -5.34 -9.54
C GLY A 105 -7.16 -6.03 -8.93
N PHE A 106 -8.19 -5.26 -8.56
CA PHE A 106 -9.46 -5.83 -8.10
C PHE A 106 -10.07 -6.77 -9.15
N ASN A 107 -10.15 -6.35 -10.41
CA ASN A 107 -10.75 -7.16 -11.47
C ASN A 107 -9.98 -8.47 -11.71
N ILE A 108 -8.64 -8.42 -11.70
CA ILE A 108 -7.77 -9.61 -11.83
C ILE A 108 -8.05 -10.60 -10.70
N LEU A 109 -8.17 -10.12 -9.46
CA LEU A 109 -8.26 -10.96 -8.28
C LEU A 109 -9.70 -11.38 -7.92
N SER A 110 -10.71 -10.63 -8.34
CA SER A 110 -12.12 -10.82 -7.92
C SER A 110 -12.74 -12.18 -8.26
N GLY A 111 -12.16 -12.91 -9.21
CA GLY A 111 -12.57 -14.28 -9.53
C GLY A 111 -12.14 -15.33 -8.49
N LEU A 112 -11.17 -14.98 -7.63
CA LEU A 112 -10.61 -15.87 -6.62
C LEU A 112 -11.39 -15.73 -5.31
N LYS A 113 -12.36 -16.64 -5.11
CA LYS A 113 -13.27 -16.62 -3.94
C LYS A 113 -12.58 -16.70 -2.57
N MET A 114 -11.32 -17.15 -2.53
CA MET A 114 -10.51 -17.19 -1.30
C MET A 114 -10.04 -15.79 -0.84
N LEU A 115 -10.04 -14.80 -1.74
CA LEU A 115 -9.66 -13.43 -1.42
C LEU A 115 -10.90 -12.64 -0.99
N THR A 116 -10.81 -11.99 0.16
CA THR A 116 -11.92 -11.25 0.78
C THR A 116 -11.47 -9.83 1.11
N ASP A 117 -10.94 -9.60 2.30
CA ASP A 117 -10.40 -8.32 2.75
C ASP A 117 -9.26 -7.83 1.83
N GLU A 118 -8.50 -8.77 1.25
CA GLU A 118 -7.45 -8.48 0.26
C GLU A 118 -8.00 -7.68 -0.93
N LEU A 119 -9.20 -8.02 -1.42
CA LEU A 119 -9.82 -7.30 -2.54
C LEU A 119 -10.17 -5.86 -2.16
N VAL A 120 -10.61 -5.64 -0.92
CA VAL A 120 -10.91 -4.31 -0.41
C VAL A 120 -9.64 -3.48 -0.30
N ILE A 121 -8.53 -4.07 0.18
CA ILE A 121 -7.21 -3.41 0.24
C ILE A 121 -6.74 -3.01 -1.16
N VAL A 122 -6.70 -3.97 -2.10
CA VAL A 122 -6.25 -3.72 -3.48
C VAL A 122 -7.04 -2.60 -4.14
N ARG A 123 -8.36 -2.57 -3.95
CA ARG A 123 -9.20 -1.55 -4.55
C ARG A 123 -9.08 -0.19 -3.86
N SER A 124 -8.85 -0.15 -2.55
CA SER A 124 -9.16 1.05 -1.74
C SER A 124 -7.98 1.65 -1.00
N HIS A 125 -6.75 1.13 -1.16
CA HIS A 125 -5.57 1.63 -0.43
C HIS A 125 -5.21 3.09 -0.76
N HIS A 126 -5.71 3.65 -1.85
CA HIS A 126 -5.58 5.08 -2.19
C HIS A 126 -6.85 5.91 -1.91
N GLU A 127 -7.81 5.35 -1.19
CA GLU A 127 -8.91 6.14 -0.64
C GLU A 127 -8.38 7.06 0.47
N ARG A 128 -9.06 8.19 0.65
CA ARG A 128 -8.72 9.17 1.69
C ARG A 128 -9.88 9.28 2.65
N TYR A 129 -9.59 9.50 3.93
CA TYR A 129 -10.62 9.59 4.96
C TYR A 129 -11.69 10.67 4.64
N ASP A 130 -11.30 11.76 3.98
CA ASP A 130 -12.16 12.86 3.51
C ASP A 130 -12.95 12.56 2.22
N GLY A 131 -12.80 11.38 1.62
CA GLY A 131 -13.45 10.99 0.37
C GLY A 131 -12.87 11.66 -0.88
N LYS A 132 -11.71 12.32 -0.80
CA LYS A 132 -11.02 12.90 -1.98
C LYS A 132 -10.06 11.91 -2.66
N GLY A 133 -10.01 10.67 -2.17
CA GLY A 133 -9.20 9.59 -2.73
C GLY A 133 -9.82 8.96 -3.98
N TYR A 134 -9.38 7.75 -4.29
CA TYR A 134 -9.84 6.99 -5.44
C TYR A 134 -9.74 5.48 -5.17
N PRO A 135 -10.46 4.63 -5.93
CA PRO A 135 -11.29 4.92 -7.11
C PRO A 135 -12.74 5.33 -6.81
N ASP A 136 -13.27 4.97 -5.65
CA ASP A 136 -14.70 5.05 -5.32
C ASP A 136 -15.06 6.26 -4.44
N ARG A 137 -14.07 6.99 -3.93
CA ARG A 137 -14.22 8.16 -3.04
C ARG A 137 -14.92 7.80 -1.72
N LYS A 138 -14.59 6.63 -1.21
CA LYS A 138 -15.05 6.14 0.10
C LYS A 138 -14.50 7.03 1.21
N LYS A 139 -15.30 7.25 2.26
CA LYS A 139 -14.94 8.13 3.38
C LYS A 139 -15.24 7.49 4.72
N GLY A 140 -14.51 7.87 5.76
CA GLY A 140 -14.80 7.44 7.13
C GLY A 140 -15.09 5.95 7.28
N ASP A 141 -16.27 5.64 7.80
CA ASP A 141 -16.72 4.28 8.09
C ASP A 141 -17.16 3.47 6.85
N ASP A 142 -17.04 4.03 5.63
CA ASP A 142 -17.34 3.30 4.39
C ASP A 142 -16.35 2.16 4.11
N LEU A 143 -15.18 2.18 4.76
CA LEU A 143 -14.14 1.16 4.65
C LEU A 143 -13.77 0.60 6.02
N PRO A 144 -13.44 -0.70 6.08
CA PRO A 144 -12.95 -1.34 7.30
C PRO A 144 -11.55 -0.83 7.67
N MET A 145 -11.23 -0.93 8.96
CA MET A 145 -9.99 -0.39 9.54
C MET A 145 -8.71 -0.85 8.81
N PHE A 146 -8.66 -2.11 8.36
CA PHE A 146 -7.50 -2.62 7.64
C PHE A 146 -7.18 -1.84 6.37
N ALA A 147 -8.18 -1.26 5.67
CA ALA A 147 -7.93 -0.48 4.47
C ALA A 147 -7.23 0.84 4.81
N TRP A 148 -7.62 1.46 5.93
CA TRP A 148 -6.99 2.68 6.43
C TRP A 148 -5.57 2.44 6.97
N ILE A 149 -5.33 1.28 7.59
CA ILE A 149 -3.98 0.86 8.01
C ILE A 149 -3.05 0.76 6.79
N VAL A 150 -3.47 0.06 5.73
CA VAL A 150 -2.64 -0.11 4.53
C VAL A 150 -2.43 1.21 3.81
N SER A 151 -3.47 2.05 3.71
CA SER A 151 -3.36 3.37 3.09
C SER A 151 -2.32 4.26 3.79
N ALA A 152 -2.30 4.26 5.12
CA ALA A 152 -1.29 5.00 5.88
C ALA A 152 0.12 4.41 5.71
N ALA A 153 0.26 3.08 5.72
CA ALA A 153 1.52 2.39 5.52
C ALA A 153 2.12 2.65 4.12
N ASP A 154 1.29 2.59 3.08
CA ASP A 154 1.67 2.91 1.70
C ASP A 154 2.15 4.37 1.59
N ALA A 155 1.39 5.32 2.16
CA ALA A 155 1.79 6.72 2.18
C ALA A 155 3.14 6.95 2.90
N ILE A 156 3.37 6.26 4.03
CA ILE A 156 4.64 6.35 4.77
C ILE A 156 5.81 5.81 3.94
N ASP A 157 5.65 4.64 3.31
CA ASP A 157 6.69 4.11 2.42
C ASP A 157 6.94 5.07 1.26
N ALA A 158 5.87 5.55 0.61
CA ALA A 158 5.96 6.48 -0.50
C ALA A 158 6.65 7.81 -0.14
N MET A 159 6.47 8.30 1.08
CA MET A 159 7.12 9.52 1.58
C MET A 159 8.60 9.30 1.91
N THR A 160 8.95 8.13 2.46
CA THR A 160 10.28 7.87 3.02
C THR A 160 11.21 7.08 2.10
N SER A 161 10.69 6.54 1.00
CA SER A 161 11.45 5.90 -0.06
C SER A 161 11.96 6.88 -1.12
N ASP A 162 13.15 6.58 -1.65
CA ASP A 162 13.72 7.30 -2.78
C ASP A 162 12.94 6.99 -4.06
N ARG A 163 12.65 8.04 -4.83
CA ARG A 163 12.00 7.98 -6.15
C ARG A 163 12.88 8.70 -7.18
N PRO A 164 12.74 8.42 -8.49
CA PRO A 164 13.63 8.99 -9.51
C PRO A 164 13.66 10.53 -9.51
N TYR A 165 12.56 11.15 -9.09
CA TYR A 165 12.39 12.61 -9.02
C TYR A 165 12.58 13.19 -7.62
N ARG A 166 12.72 12.37 -6.56
CA ARG A 166 12.73 12.86 -5.17
C ARG A 166 13.41 11.90 -4.21
N ARG A 167 14.31 12.40 -3.35
CA ARG A 167 14.78 11.64 -2.18
C ARG A 167 13.68 11.44 -1.13
N GLY A 168 13.68 10.27 -0.51
CA GLY A 168 12.85 9.93 0.63
C GLY A 168 13.03 10.93 1.77
N MET A 169 11.93 11.24 2.42
CA MET A 169 11.90 12.13 3.58
C MET A 169 12.38 11.42 4.84
N SER A 170 12.85 12.18 5.82
CA SER A 170 13.07 11.62 7.16
C SER A 170 11.74 11.17 7.78
N LEU A 171 11.83 10.22 8.71
CA LEU A 171 10.67 9.74 9.46
C LEU A 171 9.95 10.92 10.14
N ASP A 172 10.69 11.82 10.79
CA ASP A 172 10.10 12.99 11.47
C ASP A 172 9.23 13.85 10.54
N VAL A 173 9.67 14.05 9.29
CA VAL A 173 8.92 14.83 8.30
C VAL A 173 7.69 14.05 7.85
N ALA A 174 7.81 12.76 7.54
CA ALA A 174 6.67 11.92 7.15
C ALA A 174 5.61 11.86 8.26
N ILE A 175 6.03 11.79 9.52
CA ILE A 175 5.13 11.73 10.68
C ILE A 175 4.43 13.08 10.93
N GLN A 176 5.11 14.20 10.66
CA GLN A 176 4.47 15.50 10.67
C GLN A 176 3.36 15.60 9.60
N GLN A 177 3.58 15.03 8.42
CA GLN A 177 2.56 14.93 7.37
C GLN A 177 1.37 14.05 7.78
N VAL A 178 1.62 12.94 8.48
CA VAL A 178 0.55 12.11 9.05
C VAL A 178 -0.27 12.88 10.09
N ARG A 179 0.40 13.61 10.98
CA ARG A 179 -0.25 14.46 11.99
C ARG A 179 -1.13 15.54 11.36
N GLU A 180 -0.63 16.24 10.34
CA GLU A 180 -1.37 17.28 9.62
C GLU A 180 -2.53 16.70 8.79
N GLY A 181 -2.38 15.48 8.27
CA GLY A 181 -3.37 14.78 7.47
C GLY A 181 -4.42 14.00 8.27
N ALA A 182 -4.35 13.98 9.61
CA ALA A 182 -5.29 13.26 10.46
C ALA A 182 -6.73 13.78 10.29
N GLY A 183 -7.69 12.89 10.03
CA GLY A 183 -9.09 13.24 9.77
C GLY A 183 -9.34 13.84 8.39
N THR A 184 -8.34 13.91 7.51
CA THR A 184 -8.50 14.31 6.11
C THR A 184 -7.93 13.26 5.15
N HIS A 185 -6.61 13.12 5.09
CA HIS A 185 -5.98 12.05 4.33
C HIS A 185 -6.11 10.72 5.08
N PHE A 186 -5.75 10.73 6.37
CA PHE A 186 -5.64 9.54 7.20
C PHE A 186 -6.82 9.40 8.16
N HIS A 187 -7.20 8.16 8.44
CA HIS A 187 -8.13 7.86 9.52
C HIS A 187 -7.53 8.35 10.86
N PRO A 188 -8.28 9.08 11.72
CA PRO A 188 -7.77 9.63 12.97
C PRO A 188 -7.05 8.60 13.86
N ASP A 189 -7.69 7.47 14.14
CA ASP A 189 -7.11 6.42 15.00
C ASP A 189 -5.85 5.78 14.40
N VAL A 190 -5.78 5.67 13.07
CA VAL A 190 -4.58 5.16 12.38
C VAL A 190 -3.45 6.18 12.47
N ALA A 191 -3.75 7.46 12.28
CA ALA A 191 -2.78 8.54 12.44
C ALA A 191 -2.23 8.61 13.87
N GLU A 192 -3.11 8.49 14.88
CA GLU A 192 -2.70 8.40 16.29
C GLU A 192 -1.79 7.19 16.54
N ALA A 193 -2.16 6.02 16.03
CA ALA A 193 -1.33 4.83 16.16
C ALA A 193 0.04 4.97 15.48
N VAL A 194 0.12 5.61 14.33
CA VAL A 194 1.40 5.91 13.68
C VAL A 194 2.26 6.81 14.56
N LEU A 195 1.68 7.87 15.13
CA LEU A 195 2.39 8.80 16.02
C LEU A 195 2.90 8.10 17.29
N ASP A 196 2.07 7.27 17.92
CA ASP A 196 2.44 6.52 19.11
C ASP A 196 3.52 5.48 18.82
N ALA A 197 3.38 4.73 17.71
CA ALA A 197 4.34 3.72 17.30
C ALA A 197 5.70 4.32 16.98
N THR A 198 5.74 5.52 16.39
CA THR A 198 7.00 6.27 16.22
C THR A 198 7.56 6.73 17.56
N HIS A 199 6.73 7.31 18.42
CA HIS A 199 7.18 7.83 19.73
C HIS A 199 7.80 6.75 20.62
N ASN A 200 7.22 5.55 20.61
CA ASN A 200 7.72 4.41 21.40
C ASN A 200 8.79 3.57 20.66
N GLY A 201 9.16 3.95 19.44
CA GLY A 201 10.22 3.31 18.65
C GLY A 201 9.84 1.96 18.02
N THR A 202 8.56 1.61 17.97
CA THR A 202 8.10 0.36 17.31
C THR A 202 7.94 0.54 15.80
N LEU A 203 7.59 1.74 15.32
CA LEU A 203 7.64 2.09 13.90
C LEU A 203 9.00 2.72 13.60
N THR A 204 9.84 1.99 12.88
CA THR A 204 11.15 2.43 12.41
C THR A 204 11.24 2.28 10.90
N LEU A 205 12.00 3.15 10.24
CA LEU A 205 12.17 3.07 8.79
C LEU A 205 12.93 1.81 8.41
N ILE A 206 12.39 1.10 7.43
CA ILE A 206 13.04 -0.05 6.82
C ILE A 206 13.99 0.47 5.75
N PRO A 207 15.29 0.17 5.83
CA PRO A 207 16.26 0.64 4.84
C PRO A 207 15.88 0.21 3.42
N GLN A 208 16.07 1.11 2.47
CA GLN A 208 15.98 0.83 1.04
C GLN A 208 17.36 0.98 0.41
N GLU A 209 17.72 0.05 -0.48
CA GLU A 209 18.88 0.24 -1.35
C GLU A 209 18.53 1.27 -2.43
N SER A 210 19.01 2.50 -2.25
CA SER A 210 18.72 3.59 -3.18
C SER A 210 19.50 3.45 -4.48
N LEU A 211 18.77 3.43 -5.60
CA LEU A 211 19.32 3.56 -6.95
C LEU A 211 19.59 5.03 -7.36
N TYR A 212 19.16 6.01 -6.54
CA TYR A 212 19.10 7.44 -6.91
C TYR A 212 19.70 8.35 -5.83
N ARG A 213 20.96 8.10 -5.46
CA ARG A 213 21.67 8.85 -4.41
C ARG A 213 21.74 10.36 -4.63
N ASP A 214 21.63 10.81 -5.89
CA ASP A 214 21.76 12.21 -6.31
C ASP A 214 20.41 12.92 -6.54
N ALA A 215 19.27 12.30 -6.24
CA ALA A 215 17.95 12.92 -6.45
C ALA A 215 17.72 14.16 -5.53
N PRO A 216 16.99 15.18 -6.01
CA PRO A 216 16.68 16.38 -5.21
C PRO A 216 15.70 16.07 -4.06
N ALA A 217 15.74 16.84 -2.98
CA ALA A 217 14.75 16.76 -1.91
C ALA A 217 13.54 17.65 -2.25
N ILE A 218 12.32 17.10 -2.26
CA ILE A 218 11.05 17.81 -2.58
C ILE A 218 10.01 17.48 -1.49
N GLY A 219 8.94 18.28 -1.36
CA GLY A 219 7.83 18.10 -0.39
C GLY A 219 6.95 16.85 -0.61
N ALA A 220 6.11 16.52 0.38
CA ALA A 220 5.49 15.19 0.57
C ALA A 220 4.32 14.89 -0.38
N PHE A 221 3.50 15.91 -0.67
CA PHE A 221 2.21 15.79 -1.36
C PHE A 221 2.07 16.68 -2.59
N GLU A 222 3.18 17.09 -3.22
CA GLU A 222 3.04 17.53 -4.60
C GLU A 222 2.68 16.29 -5.41
N ASN A 223 1.40 16.18 -5.79
CA ASN A 223 1.00 15.27 -6.85
C ASN A 223 2.01 15.42 -7.99
N PRO A 224 2.41 14.33 -8.64
CA PRO A 224 3.35 14.43 -9.74
C PRO A 224 2.68 15.09 -10.94
N VAL A 225 1.61 15.88 -10.83
CA VAL A 225 1.05 16.63 -11.95
C VAL A 225 1.69 17.99 -12.09
N SER A 226 2.10 18.33 -13.32
CA SER A 226 2.40 19.70 -13.67
C SER A 226 1.15 20.54 -13.42
N SER A 227 1.32 21.67 -12.71
CA SER A 227 0.33 22.73 -12.70
C SER A 227 0.27 23.31 -14.11
N ASP A 228 -0.77 22.99 -14.85
CA ASP A 228 -1.23 23.85 -15.95
C ASP A 228 -2.14 24.94 -15.36
#